data_AF-A0AAW2HMB3-F1
#
_entry.id   AF-A0AAW2HMB3-F1
#
_cell.length_a   1.000
_cell.length_b   1.000
_cell.length_c   1.000
_cell.angle_alpha   90.00
_cell.angle_beta   90.00
_cell.angle_gamma   90.00
#
_symmetry.space_group_name_H-M   'P 1'
#
loop_
_entity.id
_entity.type
_entity.pdbx_description
1 polymer ?
#
loop_
_entity_poly.entity_id
_entity_poly.type
_entity_poly.pdbx_seq_one_letter_code
_entity_poly.pdbx_strand_id
1 'polypeptide(L)'
;MFNSYRVKYSPETHQLLKVLMDEAKMSNMQRRKVKETLDRGEPLPAIPRRRPRPSYVDENLFDLKRNYYFMRRTQDQIRHSGAYERERYRFTQPLVDKEKEKERFGNIMAYGKKGGKAGEKPKKTAAKDQPKEITLEERIDELIVEVQERLIFLDEMTQLGERKRYEDVIKQEIAAKLRELEKLDKGTAQKYADILKRPERFKTNMDEVLSWQN
;
A
#
# COMPACT_ATOMS: atom_id res chain seq x y z
N MET A 1 -16.88 -33.83 13.97
CA MET A 1 -16.31 -34.39 15.21
C MET A 1 -14.92 -34.90 14.87
N PHE A 2 -13.86 -34.44 15.55
CA PHE A 2 -12.51 -34.91 15.30
C PHE A 2 -12.27 -36.17 16.14
N ASN A 3 -12.08 -37.32 15.49
CA ASN A 3 -11.62 -38.54 16.16
C ASN A 3 -10.12 -38.37 16.42
N SER A 4 -9.74 -37.93 17.62
CA SER A 4 -8.34 -37.88 18.04
C SER A 4 -7.85 -39.29 18.36
N TYR A 5 -6.65 -39.61 17.90
CA TYR A 5 -5.97 -40.86 18.23
C TYR A 5 -5.85 -41.03 19.76
N ARG A 6 -6.23 -42.22 20.26
CA ARG A 6 -6.17 -42.54 21.70
C ARG A 6 -4.87 -43.26 22.02
N VAL A 7 -4.07 -42.68 22.91
CA VAL A 7 -2.76 -43.21 23.30
C VAL A 7 -2.89 -43.98 24.62
N LYS A 8 -2.31 -45.19 24.71
CA LYS A 8 -2.15 -45.90 26.00
C LYS A 8 -0.82 -45.49 26.62
N TYR A 9 -0.85 -44.80 27.75
CA TYR A 9 0.36 -44.33 28.42
C TYR A 9 0.99 -45.43 29.29
N SER A 10 2.33 -45.47 29.34
CA SER A 10 3.09 -46.39 30.19
C SER A 10 2.87 -46.06 31.69
N PRO A 11 2.94 -47.05 32.61
CA PRO A 11 2.90 -46.79 34.05
C PRO A 11 3.97 -45.81 34.52
N GLU A 12 5.15 -45.83 33.89
CA GLU A 12 6.24 -44.89 34.16
C GLU A 12 5.82 -43.43 33.84
N THR A 13 5.12 -43.23 32.73
CA THR A 13 4.59 -41.91 32.34
C THR A 13 3.55 -41.38 33.34
N HIS A 14 2.72 -42.27 33.90
CA HIS A 14 1.75 -41.90 34.93
C HIS A 14 2.45 -41.45 36.23
N GLN A 15 3.54 -42.11 36.60
CA GLN A 15 4.33 -41.74 37.77
C GLN A 15 5.02 -40.39 37.55
N LEU A 16 5.64 -40.18 36.40
CA LEU A 16 6.27 -38.91 36.04
C LEU A 16 5.27 -37.74 36.12
N LEU A 17 4.09 -37.89 35.49
CA LEU A 17 3.07 -36.85 35.52
C LEU A 17 2.52 -36.58 36.92
N LYS A 18 2.48 -37.59 37.79
CA LYS A 18 2.09 -37.41 39.19
C LYS A 18 3.09 -36.51 39.93
N VAL A 19 4.39 -36.75 39.77
CA VAL A 19 5.46 -35.91 40.35
C VAL A 19 5.35 -34.47 39.84
N LEU A 20 5.16 -34.29 38.53
CA LEU A 20 4.99 -32.96 37.93
C LEU A 20 3.74 -32.22 38.45
N MET A 21 2.63 -32.92 38.70
CA MET A 21 1.43 -32.30 39.30
C MET A 21 1.66 -31.83 40.74
N ASP A 22 2.50 -32.54 41.48
CA ASP A 22 2.89 -32.21 42.85
C ASP A 22 3.84 -31.01 42.87
N GLU A 23 4.84 -30.99 42.01
CA GLU A 23 5.77 -29.87 41.84
C GLU A 23 5.05 -28.59 41.38
N ALA A 24 4.13 -28.71 40.42
CA ALA A 24 3.36 -27.58 39.89
C ALA A 24 2.24 -27.09 40.84
N LYS A 25 2.07 -27.70 42.02
CA LYS A 25 1.03 -27.37 43.02
C LYS A 25 -0.37 -27.27 42.41
N MET A 26 -0.72 -28.19 41.52
CA MET A 26 -2.02 -28.18 40.82
C MET A 26 -3.19 -28.39 41.78
N SER A 27 -4.32 -27.71 41.52
CA SER A 27 -5.57 -27.90 42.28
C SER A 27 -6.14 -29.31 42.07
N ASN A 28 -6.88 -29.84 43.06
CA ASN A 28 -7.55 -31.14 42.97
C ASN A 28 -8.44 -31.30 41.73
N MET A 29 -9.12 -30.22 41.31
CA MET A 29 -9.92 -30.20 40.09
C MET A 29 -9.08 -30.39 38.83
N GLN A 30 -7.89 -29.77 38.78
CA GLN A 30 -6.97 -29.88 37.66
C GLN A 30 -6.32 -31.27 37.64
N ARG A 31 -5.91 -31.79 38.80
CA ARG A 31 -5.36 -33.14 38.97
C ARG A 31 -6.34 -34.20 38.47
N ARG A 32 -7.61 -34.09 38.84
CA ARG A 32 -8.68 -34.98 38.38
C ARG A 32 -8.83 -34.93 36.85
N LYS A 33 -8.86 -33.73 36.28
CA LYS A 33 -8.98 -33.56 34.83
C LYS A 33 -7.81 -34.19 34.06
N VAL A 34 -6.58 -34.06 34.55
CA VAL A 34 -5.41 -34.67 33.90
C VAL A 34 -5.45 -36.18 34.01
N LYS A 35 -5.81 -36.75 35.16
CA LYS A 35 -5.98 -38.21 35.31
C LYS A 35 -7.03 -38.75 34.35
N GLU A 36 -8.19 -38.11 34.26
CA GLU A 36 -9.25 -38.50 33.34
C GLU A 36 -8.80 -38.47 31.86
N THR A 37 -7.96 -37.51 31.45
CA THR A 37 -7.41 -37.50 30.08
C THR A 37 -6.40 -38.63 29.85
N LEU A 38 -5.59 -38.97 30.85
CA LEU A 38 -4.62 -40.07 30.76
C LEU A 38 -5.32 -41.42 30.64
N ASP A 39 -6.36 -41.66 31.44
CA ASP A 39 -7.13 -42.91 31.42
C ASP A 39 -7.87 -43.12 30.09
N ARG A 40 -8.32 -42.02 29.46
CA ARG A 40 -9.00 -42.04 28.15
C ARG A 40 -8.05 -42.05 26.96
N GLY A 41 -6.76 -41.82 27.19
CA GLY A 41 -5.76 -41.67 26.14
C GLY A 41 -5.92 -40.41 25.30
N GLU A 42 -6.59 -39.39 25.84
CA GLU A 42 -6.82 -38.10 25.19
C GLU A 42 -5.64 -37.15 25.43
N PRO A 43 -5.39 -36.19 24.53
CA PRO A 43 -4.33 -35.20 24.74
C PRO A 43 -4.56 -34.39 26.02
N LEU A 44 -3.46 -34.01 26.69
CA LEU A 44 -3.52 -33.23 27.92
C LEU A 44 -4.30 -31.91 27.74
N PRO A 45 -5.04 -31.46 28.77
CA PRO A 45 -5.84 -30.25 28.68
C PRO A 45 -4.94 -29.05 28.42
N ALA A 46 -5.30 -28.25 27.41
CA ALA A 46 -4.58 -27.03 27.10
C ALA A 46 -4.52 -26.10 28.33
N ILE A 47 -3.33 -25.58 28.61
CA ILE A 47 -3.12 -24.59 29.67
C ILE A 47 -3.99 -23.37 29.33
N PRO A 48 -4.86 -22.91 30.24
CA PRO A 48 -5.61 -21.69 29.99
C PRO A 48 -4.62 -20.55 29.84
N ARG A 49 -4.50 -20.00 28.62
CA ARG A 49 -3.75 -18.77 28.40
C ARG A 49 -4.33 -17.72 29.33
N ARG A 50 -3.52 -17.22 30.27
CA ARG A 50 -3.87 -16.04 31.06
C ARG A 50 -4.13 -14.92 30.06
N ARG A 51 -5.40 -14.70 29.70
CA ARG A 51 -5.78 -13.47 29.01
C ARG A 51 -5.40 -12.34 29.97
N PRO A 52 -4.68 -11.31 29.52
CA PRO A 52 -4.52 -10.12 30.34
C PRO A 52 -5.93 -9.66 30.72
N ARG A 53 -6.19 -9.54 32.03
CA ARG A 53 -7.41 -8.86 32.47
C ARG A 53 -7.31 -7.44 31.90
N PRO A 54 -8.28 -6.97 31.10
CA PRO A 54 -8.26 -5.59 30.66
C PRO A 54 -8.18 -4.71 31.92
N SER A 55 -7.16 -3.85 31.99
CA SER A 55 -6.94 -2.89 33.09
C SER A 55 -7.96 -1.75 33.09
N TYR A 56 -8.95 -1.82 32.21
CA TYR A 56 -10.03 -0.87 32.08
C TYR A 56 -11.33 -1.62 32.35
N VAL A 57 -11.75 -1.62 33.61
CA VAL A 57 -13.15 -1.87 33.93
C VAL A 57 -13.82 -0.52 33.72
N ASP A 58 -14.46 -0.36 32.57
CA ASP A 58 -15.37 0.76 32.33
C ASP A 58 -16.41 0.70 33.45
N GLU A 59 -16.51 1.73 34.29
CA GLU A 59 -17.44 1.78 35.43
C GLU A 59 -18.90 1.63 34.96
N ASN A 60 -19.16 1.80 33.65
CA ASN A 60 -20.45 1.56 33.00
C ASN A 60 -20.78 0.07 32.77
N LEU A 61 -19.92 -0.87 33.13
CA LEU A 61 -20.21 -2.32 32.99
C LEU A 61 -21.23 -2.82 34.03
N PHE A 62 -21.57 -2.01 35.05
CA PHE A 62 -22.63 -2.32 36.01
C PHE A 62 -24.05 -2.20 35.42
N ASP A 63 -24.20 -1.58 34.24
CA ASP A 63 -25.47 -1.47 33.53
C ASP A 63 -25.65 -2.47 32.38
N LEU A 64 -24.84 -3.53 32.32
CA LEU A 64 -25.30 -4.75 31.67
C LEU A 64 -26.33 -5.42 32.58
N LYS A 65 -27.53 -4.82 32.61
CA LYS A 65 -28.77 -5.51 32.97
C LYS A 65 -28.69 -6.87 32.33
N ARG A 66 -28.53 -7.87 33.18
CA ARG A 66 -28.52 -9.29 32.87
C ARG A 66 -29.61 -9.52 31.84
N ASN A 67 -29.21 -9.67 30.59
CA ASN A 67 -30.13 -9.65 29.46
C ASN A 67 -31.09 -10.83 29.62
N TYR A 68 -32.27 -10.54 30.15
CA TYR A 68 -33.40 -11.46 30.24
C TYR A 68 -34.04 -11.60 28.85
N TYR A 69 -33.23 -11.80 27.81
CA TYR A 69 -33.69 -11.98 26.44
C TYR A 69 -33.92 -13.46 26.18
N PHE A 70 -34.97 -14.01 26.78
CA PHE A 70 -35.64 -15.20 26.24
C PHE A 70 -36.69 -14.84 25.18
N MET A 71 -36.93 -13.54 24.94
CA MET A 71 -37.94 -13.04 24.01
C MET A 71 -37.32 -12.55 22.70
N ARG A 72 -37.95 -12.94 21.58
CA ARG A 72 -37.58 -12.48 20.23
C ARG A 72 -37.88 -10.99 20.11
N ARG A 73 -36.94 -10.23 19.55
CA ARG A 73 -37.13 -8.81 19.23
C ARG A 73 -38.17 -8.65 18.13
N THR A 74 -38.94 -7.55 18.19
CA THR A 74 -39.87 -7.20 17.11
C THR A 74 -39.11 -6.69 15.88
N GLN A 75 -39.75 -6.72 14.71
CA GLN A 75 -39.15 -6.25 13.46
C GLN A 75 -38.70 -4.79 13.54
N ASP A 76 -39.51 -3.92 14.15
CA ASP A 76 -39.18 -2.50 14.30
C ASP A 76 -37.97 -2.30 15.20
N GLN A 77 -37.84 -3.09 16.27
CA GLN A 77 -36.65 -3.07 17.13
C GLN A 77 -35.38 -3.45 16.36
N ILE A 78 -35.44 -4.44 15.47
CA ILE A 78 -34.28 -4.86 14.66
C ILE A 78 -33.94 -3.80 13.60
N ARG A 79 -34.95 -3.17 13.00
CA ARG A 79 -34.75 -2.06 12.04
C ARG A 79 -34.10 -0.86 12.71
N HIS A 80 -34.57 -0.47 13.89
CA HIS A 80 -34.01 0.66 14.65
C HIS A 80 -32.67 0.36 15.33
N SER A 81 -32.31 -0.91 15.54
CA SER A 81 -31.03 -1.25 16.17
C SER A 81 -29.82 -1.12 15.24
N GLY A 82 -30.01 -0.73 13.97
CA GLY A 82 -28.93 -0.64 12.99
C GLY A 82 -28.34 -1.99 12.57
N ALA A 83 -29.01 -3.11 12.85
CA ALA A 83 -28.50 -4.46 12.57
C ALA A 83 -28.34 -4.75 11.06
N TYR A 84 -29.07 -4.02 10.23
CA TYR A 84 -28.99 -4.09 8.76
C TYR A 84 -27.99 -3.09 8.18
N GLU A 85 -27.45 -2.18 8.98
CA GLU A 85 -26.44 -1.23 8.51
C GLU A 85 -25.10 -1.97 8.36
N ARG A 86 -24.42 -1.72 7.24
CA ARG A 86 -23.10 -2.29 7.00
C ARG A 86 -22.10 -1.66 7.96
N GLU A 87 -21.31 -2.49 8.64
CA GLU A 87 -20.23 -2.01 9.51
C GLU A 87 -19.31 -1.06 8.73
N ARG A 88 -19.11 0.14 9.27
CA ARG A 88 -18.17 1.10 8.70
C ARG A 88 -16.76 0.61 9.01
N TYR A 89 -15.90 0.57 7.99
CA TYR A 89 -14.48 0.27 8.19
C TYR A 89 -13.89 1.25 9.21
N ARG A 90 -13.37 0.71 10.31
CA ARG A 90 -12.62 1.46 11.31
C ARG A 90 -11.23 0.87 11.39
N PHE A 91 -10.24 1.75 11.29
CA PHE A 91 -8.85 1.35 11.46
C PHE A 91 -8.66 0.92 12.92
N THR A 92 -8.32 -0.36 13.12
CA THR A 92 -8.14 -0.95 14.47
C THR A 92 -6.75 -0.72 15.03
N GLN A 93 -5.83 -0.25 14.20
CA GLN A 93 -4.45 0.06 14.57
C GLN A 93 -4.31 1.58 14.73
N PRO A 94 -3.35 2.08 15.51
CA PRO A 94 -2.99 3.49 15.48
C PRO A 94 -2.37 3.83 14.11
N LEU A 95 -2.70 5.01 13.56
CA LEU A 95 -2.10 5.49 12.32
C LEU A 95 -0.58 5.59 12.52
N VAL A 96 0.18 4.79 11.77
CA VAL A 96 1.64 4.83 11.83
C VAL A 96 2.10 6.07 11.07
N ASP A 97 3.05 6.79 11.66
CA ASP A 97 3.70 7.93 11.03
C ASP A 97 4.45 7.47 9.77
N LYS A 98 3.93 7.87 8.60
CA LYS A 98 4.43 7.44 7.29
C LYS A 98 5.88 7.88 7.08
N GLU A 99 6.28 9.01 7.64
CA GLU A 99 7.66 9.52 7.49
C GLU A 99 8.64 8.65 8.27
N LYS A 100 8.27 8.26 9.49
CA LYS A 100 9.08 7.34 10.31
C LYS A 100 9.22 5.96 9.69
N GLU A 101 8.14 5.41 9.12
CA GLU A 101 8.23 4.13 8.42
C GLU A 101 9.08 4.24 7.14
N LYS A 102 8.93 5.33 6.37
CA LYS A 102 9.77 5.58 5.19
C LYS A 102 11.24 5.64 5.56
N GLU A 103 11.58 6.38 6.60
CA GLU A 103 12.96 6.48 7.11
C GLU A 103 13.47 5.12 7.61
N ARG A 104 12.67 4.41 8.41
CA ARG A 104 12.99 3.06 8.88
C ARG A 104 13.28 2.12 7.72
N PHE A 105 12.43 2.10 6.69
CA PHE A 105 12.65 1.27 5.50
C PHE A 105 13.90 1.70 4.73
N GLY A 106 14.14 2.99 4.57
CA GLY A 106 15.37 3.51 3.97
C GLY A 106 16.62 3.02 4.70
N ASN A 107 16.62 3.09 6.03
CA ASN A 107 17.75 2.61 6.85
C ASN A 107 17.98 1.10 6.75
N ILE A 108 16.90 0.31 6.63
CA ILE A 108 17.00 -1.13 6.39
C ILE A 108 17.60 -1.41 5.01
N MET A 109 17.14 -0.73 3.97
CA MET A 109 17.62 -0.94 2.61
C MET A 109 19.08 -0.52 2.45
N ALA A 110 19.47 0.61 3.05
CA ALA A 110 20.83 1.14 2.93
C ALA A 110 21.84 0.40 3.82
N TYR A 111 21.48 0.09 5.07
CA TYR A 111 22.43 -0.38 6.08
C TYR A 111 22.13 -1.77 6.62
N GLY A 112 21.05 -2.43 6.17
CA GLY A 112 20.63 -3.75 6.62
C GLY A 112 20.20 -3.81 8.10
N LYS A 113 20.10 -2.68 8.80
CA LYS A 113 19.82 -2.62 10.25
C LYS A 113 18.70 -1.63 10.58
N LYS A 114 17.71 -2.09 11.33
CA LYS A 114 16.68 -1.25 11.96
C LYS A 114 17.33 -0.45 13.09
N GLY A 115 17.70 0.80 12.84
CA GLY A 115 18.30 1.69 13.85
C GLY A 115 19.73 2.15 13.56
N GLY A 116 20.23 1.99 12.32
CA GLY A 116 21.40 2.74 11.88
C GLY A 116 21.12 4.23 12.05
N LYS A 117 21.97 4.93 12.82
CA LYS A 117 21.79 6.35 13.14
C LYS A 117 21.53 7.13 11.85
N ALA A 118 20.34 7.70 11.71
CA ALA A 118 20.11 8.88 10.88
C ALA A 118 20.73 10.13 11.52
N GLY A 119 21.94 9.99 12.07
CA GLY A 119 22.65 11.00 12.84
C GLY A 119 23.69 11.74 12.01
N GLU A 120 24.10 11.18 10.88
CA GLU A 120 24.71 11.96 9.84
C GLU A 120 23.61 12.14 8.80
N LYS A 121 22.96 13.32 8.81
CA LYS A 121 22.58 13.88 7.51
C LYS A 121 23.85 13.69 6.68
N PRO A 122 23.83 12.98 5.54
CA PRO A 122 24.99 13.06 4.66
C PRO A 122 25.25 14.55 4.59
N LYS A 123 26.45 14.99 5.00
CA LYS A 123 26.87 16.36 4.71
C LYS A 123 26.44 16.46 3.26
N LYS A 124 25.51 17.36 2.96
CA LYS A 124 25.26 17.70 1.57
C LYS A 124 26.64 18.21 1.20
N THR A 125 27.49 17.32 0.68
CA THR A 125 28.38 17.71 -0.35
C THR A 125 27.39 18.40 -1.25
N ALA A 126 27.50 19.72 -1.31
CA ALA A 126 27.17 20.40 -2.52
C ALA A 126 28.13 19.82 -3.58
N ALA A 127 28.03 18.50 -3.85
CA ALA A 127 28.09 17.97 -5.17
C ALA A 127 27.00 18.77 -5.82
N LYS A 128 27.47 19.85 -6.43
CA LYS A 128 26.74 20.72 -7.31
C LYS A 128 25.82 19.80 -8.12
N ASP A 129 24.55 19.74 -7.73
CA ASP A 129 23.47 19.79 -8.71
C ASP A 129 23.56 21.19 -9.32
N GLN A 130 24.70 21.51 -9.94
CA GLN A 130 24.71 22.51 -10.98
C GLN A 130 23.75 21.89 -11.99
N PRO A 131 22.65 22.57 -12.33
CA PRO A 131 21.86 22.12 -13.46
C PRO A 131 22.88 21.88 -14.57
N LYS A 132 22.89 20.67 -15.14
CA LYS A 132 23.72 20.41 -16.31
C LYS A 132 23.43 21.58 -17.25
N GLU A 133 24.46 22.33 -17.61
CA GLU A 133 24.30 23.40 -18.57
C GLU A 133 23.85 22.70 -19.85
N ILE A 134 22.53 22.75 -20.10
CA ILE A 134 21.93 22.15 -21.29
C ILE A 134 22.62 22.85 -22.45
N THR A 135 23.32 22.08 -23.26
CA THR A 135 24.00 22.61 -24.44
C THR A 135 22.95 23.19 -25.39
N LEU A 136 23.35 24.12 -26.25
CA LEU A 136 22.42 24.71 -27.22
C LEU A 136 21.79 23.65 -28.13
N GLU A 137 22.55 22.59 -28.44
CA GLU A 137 22.11 21.44 -29.24
C GLU A 137 21.04 20.62 -28.50
N GLU A 138 21.28 20.26 -27.24
CA GLU A 138 20.30 19.55 -26.41
C GLU A 138 19.00 20.34 -26.26
N ARG A 139 19.07 21.68 -26.16
CA ARG A 139 17.85 22.52 -26.09
C ARG A 139 17.08 22.55 -27.42
N ILE A 140 17.77 22.51 -28.56
CA ILE A 140 17.13 22.40 -29.88
C ILE A 140 16.40 21.07 -30.00
N ASP A 141 17.04 19.97 -29.61
CA ASP A 141 16.45 18.63 -29.65
C ASP A 141 15.21 18.53 -28.74
N GLU A 142 15.28 19.08 -27.52
CA GLU A 142 14.14 19.19 -26.61
C GLU A 142 12.96 19.94 -27.26
N LEU A 143 13.20 21.09 -27.89
CA LEU A 143 12.15 21.88 -28.54
C LEU A 143 11.50 21.13 -29.70
N ILE A 144 12.28 20.36 -30.45
CA ILE A 144 11.77 19.51 -31.54
C ILE A 144 10.84 18.43 -30.96
N VAL A 145 11.27 17.73 -29.91
CA VAL A 145 10.45 16.71 -29.22
C VAL A 145 9.17 17.34 -28.68
N GLU A 146 9.28 18.48 -28.00
CA GLU A 146 8.14 19.19 -27.43
C GLU A 146 7.13 19.65 -28.51
N VAL A 147 7.55 19.95 -29.73
CA VAL A 147 6.64 20.26 -30.86
C VAL A 147 5.96 18.98 -31.34
N GLN A 148 6.69 17.88 -31.47
CA GLN A 148 6.16 16.59 -31.90
C GLN A 148 5.10 16.05 -30.92
N GLU A 149 5.38 16.09 -29.61
CA GLU A 149 4.42 15.68 -28.57
C GLU A 149 3.10 16.43 -28.68
N ARG A 150 3.13 17.74 -28.99
CA ARG A 150 1.91 18.54 -29.13
C ARG A 150 1.12 18.21 -30.39
N LEU A 151 1.80 17.80 -31.45
CA LEU A 151 1.15 17.28 -32.65
C LEU A 151 0.49 15.92 -32.39
N ILE A 152 1.21 15.02 -31.71
CA ILE A 152 0.68 13.70 -31.32
C ILE A 152 -0.54 13.89 -30.42
N PHE A 153 -0.45 14.73 -29.40
CA PHE A 153 -1.57 15.04 -28.52
C PHE A 153 -2.79 15.57 -29.31
N LEU A 154 -2.59 16.45 -30.29
CA LEU A 154 -3.69 16.95 -31.11
C LEU A 154 -4.33 15.84 -31.96
N ASP A 155 -3.54 14.90 -32.48
CA ASP A 155 -4.05 13.74 -33.21
C ASP A 155 -4.85 12.80 -32.28
N GLU A 156 -4.33 12.48 -31.10
CA GLU A 156 -5.02 11.70 -30.07
C GLU A 156 -6.36 12.34 -29.69
N MET A 157 -6.38 13.65 -29.43
CA MET A 157 -7.63 14.38 -29.14
C MET A 157 -8.58 14.42 -30.33
N THR A 158 -8.06 14.35 -31.55
CA THR A 158 -8.88 14.24 -32.77
C THR A 158 -9.52 12.87 -32.87
N GLN A 159 -8.79 11.79 -32.57
CA GLN A 159 -9.32 10.43 -32.52
C GLN A 159 -10.42 10.29 -31.45
N LEU A 160 -10.30 11.00 -30.33
CA LEU A 160 -11.31 11.07 -29.28
C LEU A 160 -12.50 12.01 -29.59
N GLY A 161 -12.47 12.73 -30.71
CA GLY A 161 -13.53 13.67 -31.11
C GLY A 161 -13.51 15.01 -30.36
N GLU A 162 -12.50 15.28 -29.55
CA GLU A 162 -12.36 16.48 -28.70
C GLU A 162 -11.41 17.54 -29.29
N ARG A 163 -11.03 17.41 -30.58
CA ARG A 163 -10.10 18.31 -31.28
C ARG A 163 -10.40 19.79 -31.05
N LYS A 164 -11.67 20.19 -31.23
CA LYS A 164 -12.10 21.59 -31.17
C LYS A 164 -11.81 22.26 -29.82
N ARG A 165 -11.74 21.50 -28.72
CA ARG A 165 -11.46 22.05 -27.39
C ARG A 165 -9.99 22.43 -27.22
N TYR A 166 -9.09 21.70 -27.86
CA TYR A 166 -7.65 21.82 -27.65
C TYR A 166 -6.91 22.46 -28.83
N GLU A 167 -7.51 22.51 -30.02
CA GLU A 167 -6.86 22.93 -31.25
C GLU A 167 -6.21 24.32 -31.15
N ASP A 168 -6.91 25.32 -30.63
CA ASP A 168 -6.39 26.69 -30.54
C ASP A 168 -5.26 26.81 -29.51
N VAL A 169 -5.40 26.13 -28.37
CA VAL A 169 -4.38 26.12 -27.31
C VAL A 169 -3.09 25.46 -27.82
N ILE A 170 -3.22 24.30 -28.45
CA ILE A 170 -2.08 23.55 -28.97
C ILE A 170 -1.38 24.29 -30.11
N LYS A 171 -2.14 24.95 -31.01
CA LYS A 171 -1.54 25.81 -32.06
C LYS A 171 -0.72 26.95 -31.46
N GLN A 172 -1.18 27.57 -30.37
CA GLN A 172 -0.43 28.62 -29.69
C GLN A 172 0.85 28.10 -29.05
N GLU A 173 0.81 26.92 -28.41
CA GLU A 173 1.98 26.28 -27.82
C GLU A 173 3.02 25.89 -28.88
N ILE A 174 2.59 25.31 -30.00
CA ILE A 174 3.47 25.00 -31.14
C ILE A 174 4.11 26.29 -31.68
N ALA A 175 3.33 27.36 -31.85
CA ALA A 175 3.85 28.65 -32.31
C ALA A 175 4.81 29.30 -31.29
N ALA A 176 4.63 29.06 -29.99
CA ALA A 176 5.57 29.51 -28.96
C ALA A 176 6.91 28.77 -29.08
N LYS A 177 6.88 27.44 -29.16
CA LYS A 177 8.06 26.59 -29.29
C LYS A 177 8.84 26.84 -30.58
N LEU A 178 8.15 27.05 -31.71
CA LEU A 178 8.81 27.42 -32.97
C LEU A 178 9.50 28.76 -32.91
N ARG A 179 8.95 29.75 -32.19
CA ARG A 179 9.61 31.05 -31.98
C ARG A 179 10.83 30.93 -31.08
N GLU A 180 10.82 30.02 -30.11
CA GLU A 180 12.02 29.70 -29.32
C GLU A 180 13.08 29.00 -30.20
N LEU A 181 12.66 28.01 -30.98
CA LEU A 181 13.52 27.30 -31.91
C LEU A 181 14.13 28.25 -32.94
N GLU A 182 13.37 29.19 -33.51
CA GLU A 182 13.85 30.18 -34.48
C GLU A 182 14.94 31.11 -33.91
N LYS A 183 14.91 31.38 -32.59
CA LYS A 183 15.96 32.16 -31.94
C LYS A 183 17.28 31.39 -31.82
N LEU A 184 17.22 30.07 -31.73
CA LEU A 184 18.38 29.18 -31.62
C LEU A 184 18.89 28.77 -33.01
N ASP A 185 18.00 28.23 -33.85
CA ASP A 185 18.26 27.85 -35.24
C ASP A 185 17.06 28.14 -36.16
N LYS A 186 17.25 29.14 -37.02
CA LYS A 186 16.24 29.58 -38.01
C LYS A 186 15.99 28.52 -39.08
N GLY A 187 17.00 27.73 -39.44
CA GLY A 187 16.91 26.75 -40.53
C GLY A 187 16.00 25.59 -40.18
N THR A 188 16.17 25.01 -38.98
CA THR A 188 15.26 23.98 -38.47
C THR A 188 13.86 24.51 -38.20
N ALA A 189 13.73 25.70 -37.60
CA ALA A 189 12.42 26.30 -37.36
C ALA A 189 11.61 26.49 -38.65
N GLN A 190 12.24 26.96 -39.73
CA GLN A 190 11.59 27.09 -41.04
C GLN A 190 11.16 25.74 -41.63
N LYS A 191 12.00 24.71 -41.53
CA LYS A 191 11.63 23.34 -41.97
C LYS A 191 10.36 22.87 -41.27
N TYR A 192 10.30 22.97 -39.95
CA TYR A 192 9.12 22.53 -39.18
C TYR A 192 7.88 23.40 -39.44
N ALA A 193 8.05 24.72 -39.60
CA ALA A 193 6.96 25.61 -39.99
C ALA A 193 6.38 25.28 -41.38
N ASP A 194 7.23 24.88 -42.33
CA ASP A 194 6.79 24.49 -43.66
C ASP A 194 6.12 23.11 -43.69
N ILE A 195 6.56 22.19 -42.83
CA ILE A 195 5.85 20.93 -42.59
C ILE A 195 4.42 21.28 -42.10
N LEU A 196 4.26 22.17 -41.10
CA LEU A 196 2.96 22.64 -40.55
C LEU A 196 2.00 23.25 -41.55
N LYS A 197 2.50 23.90 -42.60
CA LYS A 197 1.66 24.43 -43.68
C LYS A 197 1.15 23.35 -44.63
N ARG A 198 1.76 22.15 -44.63
CA ARG A 198 1.45 21.03 -45.53
C ARG A 198 1.00 19.80 -44.74
N PRO A 199 -0.28 19.77 -44.28
CA PRO A 199 -0.84 18.68 -43.47
C PRO A 199 -0.65 17.28 -44.09
N GLU A 200 -0.64 17.18 -45.43
CA GLU A 200 -0.51 15.90 -46.14
C GLU A 200 0.85 15.21 -45.99
N ARG A 201 1.92 15.95 -45.65
CA ARG A 201 3.27 15.40 -45.45
C ARG A 201 3.57 15.02 -44.00
N PHE A 202 2.64 15.29 -43.07
CA PHE A 202 2.85 14.97 -41.67
C PHE A 202 2.84 13.48 -41.38
N LYS A 203 1.91 12.75 -41.99
CA LYS A 203 1.75 11.31 -41.75
C LYS A 203 2.95 10.53 -42.25
N THR A 204 3.52 10.93 -43.39
CA THR A 204 4.67 10.26 -44.00
C THR A 204 5.99 10.51 -43.23
N ASN A 205 6.15 11.70 -42.64
CA ASN A 205 7.37 12.03 -41.89
C ASN A 205 7.32 11.63 -40.41
N MET A 206 6.13 11.41 -39.84
CA MET A 206 5.98 10.85 -38.48
C MET A 206 6.51 9.42 -38.39
N ASP A 207 6.27 8.59 -39.42
CA ASP A 207 6.80 7.22 -39.51
C ASP A 207 8.33 7.22 -39.71
N GLU A 208 8.87 8.17 -40.48
CA GLU A 208 10.32 8.34 -40.62
C GLU A 208 10.96 8.75 -39.29
N VAL A 209 10.45 9.77 -38.59
CA VAL A 209 11.02 10.25 -37.32
C VAL A 209 10.98 9.19 -36.22
N LEU A 210 9.91 8.41 -36.13
CA LEU A 210 9.83 7.25 -35.21
C LEU A 210 10.82 6.12 -35.57
N SER A 211 11.27 6.03 -36.82
CA SER A 211 12.31 5.07 -37.24
C SER A 211 13.74 5.47 -36.85
N TRP A 212 13.98 6.74 -36.48
CA TRP A 212 15.29 7.19 -35.96
C TRP A 212 15.47 6.93 -34.46
N GLN A 213 14.43 6.42 -33.79
CA GLN A 213 14.46 6.05 -32.36
C GLN A 213 14.62 4.53 -32.12
N ASN A 214 14.92 3.73 -33.15
CA ASN A 214 15.35 2.33 -33.05
C ASN A 214 16.78 2.11 -33.57
#